data_AF-C6LK09-F1
#
_entry.id   AF-C6LK09-F1
#
_cell.length_a   1.000
_cell.length_b   1.000
_cell.length_c   1.000
_cell.angle_alpha   90.00
_cell.angle_beta   90.00
_cell.angle_gamma   90.00
#
_symmetry.space_group_name_H-M   'P 1'
#
loop_
_entity.id
_entity.type
_entity.pdbx_description
1 polymer ?
#
loop_
_entity_poly.entity_id
_entity_poly.type
_entity_poly.pdbx_seq_one_letter_code
_entity_poly.pdbx_strand_id
1 'polypeptide(L)'
;MVCFSQVYDKSLSRQRIRDYDNLEFKQILDTIAAYVLLDDTGLFCDSYHTTELGERDYTVVYIMEKSAFPVWVKSRRERLETISEIL
;
A
#
# COMPACT_ATOMS: atom_id res chain seq x y z
N MET A 1 7.29 -5.21 -8.04
CA MET A 1 7.09 -4.58 -6.72
C MET A 1 5.62 -4.65 -6.35
N VAL A 2 5.32 -4.96 -5.08
CA VAL A 2 3.95 -5.04 -4.56
C VAL A 2 3.78 -3.99 -3.46
N CYS A 3 2.95 -2.98 -3.70
CA CYS A 3 2.72 -1.91 -2.74
C CYS A 3 1.34 -2.06 -2.10
N PHE A 4 1.30 -2.10 -0.77
CA PHE A 4 0.08 -2.11 0.01
C PHE A 4 -0.25 -0.70 0.49
N SER A 5 -1.50 -0.32 0.32
CA SER A 5 -2.06 0.90 0.86
C SER A 5 -3.26 0.60 1.71
N GLN A 6 -3.17 0.95 2.97
CA GLN A 6 -4.30 0.93 3.87
C GLN A 6 -4.92 2.31 3.85
N VAL A 7 -6.19 2.37 3.49
CA VAL A 7 -6.98 3.59 3.56
C VAL A 7 -7.91 3.42 4.74
N TYR A 8 -7.78 4.32 5.71
CA TYR A 8 -8.66 4.37 6.87
C TYR A 8 -9.64 5.53 6.72
N ASP A 9 -10.89 5.30 7.09
CA ASP A 9 -11.92 6.32 7.15
C ASP A 9 -11.48 7.44 8.11
N LYS A 10 -11.32 8.63 7.56
CA LYS A 10 -10.89 9.84 8.27
C LYS A 10 -11.89 10.31 9.33
N SER A 11 -13.16 9.93 9.21
CA SER A 11 -14.23 10.30 10.14
C SER A 11 -14.21 9.50 11.44
N LEU A 12 -13.44 8.41 11.48
CA LEU A 12 -13.40 7.48 12.58
C LEU A 12 -12.08 7.59 13.37
N SER A 13 -12.04 6.97 14.56
CA SER A 13 -10.89 7.08 15.46
C SER A 13 -9.59 6.57 14.83
N ARG A 14 -8.50 7.33 14.99
CA ARG A 14 -7.14 6.97 14.58
C ARG A 14 -6.56 5.79 15.35
N GLN A 15 -7.13 5.44 16.51
CA GLN A 15 -6.71 4.26 17.30
C GLN A 15 -6.95 2.93 16.56
N ARG A 16 -7.68 2.96 15.44
CA ARG A 16 -7.94 1.80 14.59
C ARG A 16 -6.83 1.53 13.58
N ILE A 17 -5.92 2.48 13.38
CA ILE A 17 -4.75 2.30 12.53
C ILE A 17 -3.89 1.21 13.17
N ARG A 18 -3.63 0.14 12.42
CA ARG A 18 -2.83 -0.99 12.90
C ARG A 18 -1.43 -0.92 12.32
N ASP A 19 -0.46 -1.42 13.07
CA ASP A 19 0.86 -1.68 12.54
C ASP A 19 0.79 -2.72 11.41
N TYR A 20 1.63 -2.55 10.39
CA TYR A 20 1.59 -3.35 9.16
C TYR A 20 1.97 -4.83 9.38
N ASP A 21 2.68 -5.14 10.45
CA ASP A 21 3.07 -6.48 10.89
C ASP A 21 1.89 -7.28 11.48
N ASN A 22 0.88 -6.59 12.01
CA ASN A 22 -0.33 -7.17 12.60
C ASN A 22 -1.41 -7.54 11.58
N LEU A 23 -1.14 -7.37 10.29
CA LEU A 23 -2.04 -7.71 9.20
C LEU A 23 -1.40 -8.84 8.41
N GLU A 24 -2.13 -9.94 8.23
CA GLU A 24 -1.65 -11.16 7.55
C GLU A 24 -1.49 -10.95 6.03
N PHE A 25 -0.68 -9.97 5.61
CA PHE A 25 -0.41 -9.68 4.21
C PHE A 25 0.45 -10.74 3.53
N LYS A 26 1.10 -11.61 4.33
CA LYS A 26 1.93 -12.68 3.80
C LYS A 26 1.15 -13.59 2.86
N GLN A 27 -0.07 -14.01 3.24
CA GLN A 27 -0.88 -14.87 2.39
C GLN A 27 -1.30 -14.17 1.08
N ILE A 28 -1.61 -12.87 1.14
CA ILE A 28 -1.96 -12.06 -0.04
C ILE A 28 -0.73 -11.92 -0.95
N LEU A 29 0.45 -11.66 -0.36
CA LEU A 29 1.71 -11.53 -1.08
C LEU A 29 2.11 -12.84 -1.75
N ASP A 30 2.03 -13.96 -1.04
CA ASP A 30 2.33 -15.30 -1.56
C ASP A 30 1.41 -15.64 -2.73
N THR A 31 0.12 -15.28 -2.64
CA THR A 31 -0.84 -15.45 -3.73
C THR A 31 -0.47 -14.58 -4.94
N ILE A 32 -0.15 -13.30 -4.73
CA ILE A 32 0.25 -12.41 -5.82
C ILE A 32 1.54 -12.89 -6.48
N ALA A 33 2.51 -13.33 -5.70
CA ALA A 33 3.78 -13.84 -6.21
C ALA A 33 3.57 -15.08 -7.07
N ALA A 34 2.74 -16.04 -6.62
CA ALA A 34 2.50 -17.29 -7.34
C ALA A 34 1.75 -17.11 -8.68
N TYR A 35 0.90 -16.08 -8.80
CA TYR A 35 -0.01 -15.95 -9.96
C TYR A 35 0.25 -14.72 -10.84
N VAL A 36 0.93 -13.70 -10.33
CA VAL A 36 1.08 -12.41 -11.04
C VAL A 36 2.54 -12.09 -11.35
N LEU A 37 3.49 -12.56 -10.54
CA LEU A 37 4.91 -12.28 -10.75
C LEU A 37 5.53 -13.35 -11.66
N LEU A 38 6.27 -12.90 -12.68
CA LEU A 38 6.93 -13.79 -13.64
C LEU A 38 8.19 -14.46 -13.07
N ASP A 39 8.77 -13.87 -12.02
CA ASP A 39 9.95 -14.34 -11.31
C ASP A 39 9.73 -14.11 -9.81
N ASP A 40 9.47 -15.20 -9.09
CA ASP A 40 9.21 -15.27 -7.65
C ASP A 40 10.49 -15.57 -6.85
N THR A 41 11.67 -15.58 -7.51
CA THR A 41 12.93 -15.66 -6.79
C THR A 41 12.97 -14.53 -5.76
N GLY A 42 13.15 -14.89 -4.47
CA GLY A 42 12.92 -14.03 -3.29
C GLY A 42 13.72 -12.73 -3.23
N LEU A 43 14.48 -12.39 -4.27
CA LEU A 43 15.15 -11.11 -4.50
C LEU A 43 14.21 -10.00 -5.02
N PHE A 44 13.07 -10.33 -5.64
CA PHE A 44 12.24 -9.36 -6.37
C PHE A 44 10.89 -9.05 -5.72
N CYS A 45 10.55 -9.71 -4.61
CA CYS A 45 9.34 -9.42 -3.84
C CYS A 45 9.56 -8.23 -2.90
N ASP A 46 10.04 -7.10 -3.46
CA ASP A 46 10.07 -5.85 -2.74
C ASP A 46 8.62 -5.41 -2.46
N SER A 47 8.27 -5.35 -1.18
CA SER A 47 6.99 -4.85 -0.70
C SER A 47 7.14 -3.47 -0.06
N TYR A 48 6.14 -2.61 -0.29
CA TYR A 48 6.09 -1.28 0.30
C TYR A 48 4.73 -1.04 0.93
N HIS A 49 4.71 -0.48 2.14
CA HIS A 49 3.48 -0.29 2.91
C HIS A 49 3.22 1.19 3.16
N THR A 50 1.97 1.59 3.04
CA THR A 50 1.50 2.96 3.23
C THR A 50 0.16 2.98 3.93
N THR A 51 -0.06 4.05 4.70
CA THR A 51 -1.31 4.33 5.38
C THR A 51 -1.79 5.71 4.94
N GLU A 52 -3.04 5.77 4.52
CA GLU A 52 -3.71 6.96 4.03
C GLU A 52 -5.04 7.13 4.76
N LEU A 53 -5.52 8.37 4.82
CA LEU A 53 -6.87 8.68 5.28
C LEU A 53 -7.76 8.94 4.07
N GLY A 54 -8.92 8.30 4.04
CA GLY A 54 -9.91 8.43 2.97
C GLY A 54 -11.34 8.43 3.51
N GLU A 55 -12.31 8.24 2.62
CA GLU A 55 -13.74 8.30 2.96
C GLU A 55 -14.29 7.00 3.57
N ARG A 56 -13.54 5.89 3.48
CA ARG A 56 -13.94 4.59 4.03
C ARG A 56 -12.72 3.70 4.26
N ASP A 57 -12.87 2.66 5.07
CA ASP A 57 -11.83 1.67 5.35
C ASP A 57 -11.68 0.69 4.15
N TYR A 58 -10.49 0.60 3.54
CA TYR A 58 -10.15 -0.41 2.52
C TYR A 58 -8.65 -0.56 2.32
N THR A 59 -8.24 -1.68 1.71
CA THR A 59 -6.84 -1.91 1.29
C THR A 59 -6.75 -1.92 -0.23
N VAL A 60 -5.78 -1.18 -0.78
CA VAL A 60 -5.43 -1.22 -2.20
C VAL A 60 -4.06 -1.87 -2.36
N VAL A 61 -3.97 -2.81 -3.30
CA VAL A 61 -2.70 -3.43 -3.68
C VAL A 61 -2.32 -2.96 -5.09
N TYR A 62 -1.11 -2.42 -5.21
CA TYR A 62 -0.56 -1.99 -6.49
C TYR A 62 0.57 -2.93 -6.89
N ILE A 63 0.49 -3.42 -8.12
CA ILE A 63 1.52 -4.27 -8.71
C ILE A 63 2.13 -3.50 -9.86
N MET A 64 3.42 -3.27 -9.80
CA MET A 64 4.13 -2.48 -10.79
C MET A 64 5.58 -2.92 -10.96
N GLU A 65 6.17 -2.53 -12.09
CA GLU A 65 7.62 -2.64 -12.29
C GLU A 65 8.39 -1.78 -11.30
N LYS A 66 9.60 -2.23 -10.93
CA LYS A 66 10.47 -1.52 -9.97
C LYS A 66 10.87 -0.11 -10.46
N SER A 67 10.96 0.08 -11.77
CA SER A 67 11.21 1.36 -12.43
C SER A 67 10.12 2.40 -12.19
N ALA A 68 8.86 1.97 -12.04
CA ALA A 68 7.71 2.86 -11.85
C ALA A 68 7.53 3.31 -10.38
N PHE A 69 8.16 2.60 -9.45
CA PHE A 69 7.97 2.83 -8.02
C PHE A 69 8.32 4.26 -7.53
N PRO A 70 9.45 4.88 -7.91
CA PRO A 70 9.78 6.23 -7.45
C PRO A 70 8.72 7.27 -7.89
N VAL A 71 8.20 7.14 -9.11
CA VAL A 71 7.16 8.02 -9.65
C VAL A 71 5.84 7.80 -8.90
N TRP A 72 5.49 6.53 -8.65
CA TRP A 72 4.29 6.19 -7.88
C TRP A 72 4.34 6.76 -6.46
N VAL A 73 5.46 6.60 -5.74
CA VAL A 73 5.62 7.15 -4.38
C VAL A 73 5.48 8.68 -4.38
N LYS A 74 6.08 9.36 -5.36
CA LYS A 74 5.99 10.83 -5.47
C LYS A 74 4.54 11.29 -5.65
N SER A 75 3.80 10.67 -6.58
CA SER A 75 2.39 11.01 -6.85
C SER A 75 1.49 10.85 -5.63
N ARG A 76 1.82 9.91 -4.73
CA ARG A 76 1.08 9.69 -3.49
C ARG A 76 1.38 10.72 -2.42
N ARG A 77 2.63 11.13 -2.26
CA ARG A 77 2.99 12.19 -1.31
C ARG A 77 2.26 13.49 -1.64
N GLU A 78 2.27 13.88 -2.91
CA GLU A 78 1.55 15.07 -3.39
C GLU A 78 0.04 14.98 -3.10
N ARG A 79 -0.57 13.79 -3.29
CA ARG A 79 -1.98 13.54 -2.94
C ARG A 79 -2.26 13.65 -1.44
N LEU A 80 -1.38 13.14 -0.58
CA LEU A 80 -1.56 13.17 0.87
C LEU A 80 -1.41 14.59 1.42
N GLU A 81 -0.43 15.35 0.93
CA GLU A 81 -0.26 16.77 1.24
C GLU A 81 -1.49 17.59 0.83
N THR A 82 -2.01 17.36 -0.39
CA THR A 82 -3.23 18.02 -0.88
C THR A 82 -4.45 17.74 0.00
N ILE A 83 -4.60 16.51 0.52
CA ILE A 83 -5.71 16.17 1.43
C ILE A 83 -5.55 16.88 2.78
N SER A 84 -4.31 17.07 3.26
CA SER A 84 -4.05 17.78 4.52
C SER A 84 -4.28 19.29 4.44
N GLU A 85 -4.15 19.90 3.26
CA GLU A 85 -4.39 21.34 3.04
C GLU A 85 -5.88 21.68 2.84
N ILE A 86 -6.71 20.70 2.48
CA ILE A 86 -8.15 20.87 2.25
C ILE A 86 -8.99 20.61 3.54
N LEU A 87 -8.38 20.06 4.59
CA LEU A 87 -8.99 19.86 5.92
C LEU A 87 -8.74 21.05 6.86
#